data_AF-A0A2M8ATF8-F1
#
_entry.id   AF-A0A2M8ATF8-F1
#
_cell.length_a   1.000
_cell.length_b   1.000
_cell.length_c   1.000
_cell.angle_alpha   90.00
_cell.angle_beta   90.00
_cell.angle_gamma   90.00
#
_symmetry.space_group_name_H-M   'P 1'
#
loop_
_entity.id
_entity.type
_entity.pdbx_description
1 polymer ?
#
loop_
_entity_poly.entity_id
_entity_poly.type
_entity_poly.pdbx_seq_one_letter_code
_entity_poly.pdbx_strand_id
1 'polypeptide(L)'
;MKKKIITLLCLLICQSSLVYGELLVKPKGVDILRISPDPRGSSMGKTGVGFSGVSVTGIYWNPASIAGIDKRELAFMHNQWLNDIKYEFIGYSLPLEDRTAYLGISTAYLHMDKIPGRYITRLPMVDYSAYDLISTIVYTRVYQYFGYGATVKLISSKIENETAKGMGLDVGAIYNLDNELGLGISMNNIGLKRSKFIDHKDSLPLSLRIGGYYKNRHRLLTCLELIKELDRNVNLGCGVEYEVLKNNQNKNLYLRMGYNTNKNEKITAGIGITHSSLKLDYCYEPYNTYLGDTHRILLNYTTQTPSLPHSSRPEGGQF
;
A
#
# COMPACT_ATOMS: atom_id res chain seq x y z
N MET A 1 -13.87 -30.16 3.79
CA MET A 1 -12.46 -30.60 3.70
C MET A 1 -11.62 -29.68 2.81
N LYS A 2 -12.01 -29.38 1.56
CA LYS A 2 -11.27 -28.48 0.64
C LYS A 2 -10.88 -27.12 1.24
N LYS A 3 -11.77 -26.44 1.98
CA LYS A 3 -11.49 -25.14 2.62
C LYS A 3 -10.47 -25.19 3.78
N LYS A 4 -10.45 -26.28 4.58
CA LYS A 4 -9.45 -26.49 5.64
C LYS A 4 -8.06 -26.79 5.07
N ILE A 5 -8.02 -27.47 3.91
CA ILE A 5 -6.77 -27.77 3.19
C ILE A 5 -6.12 -26.48 2.69
N ILE A 6 -6.90 -25.52 2.16
CA ILE A 6 -6.36 -24.23 1.67
C ILE A 6 -5.72 -23.42 2.80
N THR A 7 -6.38 -23.29 3.95
CA THR A 7 -5.81 -22.59 5.13
C THR A 7 -4.54 -23.28 5.65
N LEU A 8 -4.53 -24.61 5.67
CA LEU A 8 -3.35 -25.40 6.08
C LEU A 8 -2.21 -25.29 5.05
N LEU A 9 -2.51 -25.23 3.75
CA LEU A 9 -1.52 -25.06 2.69
C LEU A 9 -0.86 -23.67 2.78
N CYS A 10 -1.63 -22.61 3.05
CA CYS A 10 -1.08 -21.27 3.27
C CYS A 10 -0.14 -21.21 4.49
N LEU A 11 -0.46 -21.95 5.56
CA LEU A 11 0.41 -22.07 6.74
C LEU A 11 1.67 -22.90 6.47
N LEU A 12 1.57 -23.98 5.68
CA LEU A 12 2.70 -24.84 5.30
C LEU A 12 3.68 -24.16 4.31
N ILE A 13 3.17 -23.35 3.37
CA ILE A 13 4.01 -22.58 2.43
C ILE A 13 4.82 -21.50 3.17
N CYS A 14 4.31 -20.99 4.31
CA CYS A 14 5.00 -19.99 5.14
C CYS A 14 6.14 -20.64 5.99
N GLN A 15 6.26 -21.99 6.06
CA GLN A 15 7.37 -22.70 6.72
C GLN A 15 8.54 -23.07 5.79
N SER A 16 8.36 -23.10 4.46
CA SER A 16 9.47 -23.34 3.54
C SER A 16 10.24 -22.04 3.32
N SER A 17 11.29 -21.80 4.12
CA SER A 17 12.27 -20.76 3.84
C SER A 17 13.00 -21.09 2.54
N LEU A 18 12.52 -20.56 1.43
CA LEU A 18 13.21 -20.62 0.15
C LEU A 18 14.49 -19.78 0.25
N VAL A 19 15.62 -20.45 0.35
CA VAL A 19 16.96 -19.84 0.26
C VAL A 19 17.21 -19.55 -1.23
N TYR A 20 16.90 -18.33 -1.67
CA TYR A 20 17.32 -17.85 -2.97
C TYR A 20 18.69 -17.17 -2.87
N GLY A 21 19.60 -17.52 -3.78
CA GLY A 21 20.88 -16.83 -3.95
C GLY A 21 20.68 -15.37 -4.37
N GLU A 22 21.60 -14.49 -3.97
CA GLU A 22 21.55 -13.07 -4.28
C GLU A 22 21.96 -12.84 -5.74
N LEU A 23 21.00 -12.41 -6.57
CA LEU A 23 21.33 -11.83 -7.85
C LEU A 23 21.85 -10.41 -7.56
N LEU A 24 23.10 -10.11 -7.93
CA LEU A 24 23.64 -8.76 -7.86
C LEU A 24 22.88 -7.86 -8.85
N VAL A 25 21.81 -7.22 -8.40
CA VAL A 25 21.05 -6.29 -9.23
C VAL A 25 21.35 -4.85 -8.82
N LYS A 26 21.58 -4.01 -9.83
CA LYS A 26 21.85 -2.58 -9.65
C LYS A 26 20.61 -1.91 -9.01
N PRO A 27 20.74 -1.26 -7.84
CA PRO A 27 19.61 -0.64 -7.18
C PRO A 27 19.03 0.47 -8.07
N LYS A 28 17.70 0.47 -8.19
CA LYS A 28 16.93 1.52 -8.82
C LYS A 28 16.60 2.62 -7.81
N GLY A 29 16.71 3.88 -8.24
CA GLY A 29 16.44 5.05 -7.41
C GLY A 29 14.95 5.36 -7.18
N VAL A 30 14.68 6.32 -6.27
CA VAL A 30 13.35 6.75 -5.77
C VAL A 30 12.75 5.78 -4.77
N ASP A 31 13.31 5.77 -3.57
CA ASP A 31 12.87 4.87 -2.51
C ASP A 31 11.50 5.21 -1.93
N ILE A 32 11.00 6.45 -2.09
CA ILE A 32 9.62 6.80 -1.71
C ILE A 32 8.58 5.90 -2.40
N LEU A 33 8.85 5.37 -3.60
CA LEU A 33 7.94 4.44 -4.30
C LEU A 33 7.87 3.04 -3.65
N ARG A 34 8.73 2.75 -2.68
CA ARG A 34 8.80 1.47 -1.95
C ARG A 34 8.20 1.56 -0.55
N ILE A 35 7.80 2.74 -0.10
CA ILE A 35 7.22 2.95 1.22
C ILE A 35 5.70 2.97 1.06
N SER A 36 5.01 2.04 1.70
CA SER A 36 3.56 1.97 1.64
C SER A 36 2.93 3.00 2.58
N PRO A 37 1.90 3.75 2.14
CA PRO A 37 1.09 4.56 3.03
C PRO A 37 -0.02 3.77 3.75
N ASP A 38 -0.18 2.48 3.46
CA ASP A 38 -1.25 1.63 4.02
C ASP A 38 -0.75 0.79 5.21
N PRO A 39 -1.16 1.09 6.46
CA PRO A 39 -0.79 0.27 7.62
C PRO A 39 -1.43 -1.11 7.61
N ARG A 40 -2.61 -1.29 7.02
CA ARG A 40 -3.32 -2.57 7.03
C ARG A 40 -2.52 -3.62 6.25
N GLY A 41 -2.13 -3.32 5.02
CA GLY A 41 -1.33 -4.25 4.22
C GLY A 41 0.09 -4.41 4.75
N SER A 42 0.69 -3.35 5.29
CA SER A 42 2.03 -3.39 5.88
C SER A 42 2.10 -4.32 7.11
N SER A 43 1.10 -4.23 8.01
CA SER A 43 0.99 -5.09 9.20
C SER A 43 0.66 -6.55 8.90
N MET A 44 0.35 -6.88 7.65
CA MET A 44 0.10 -8.24 7.16
C MET A 44 1.23 -8.72 6.23
N GLY A 45 2.44 -8.18 6.37
CA GLY A 45 3.63 -8.66 5.66
C GLY A 45 3.77 -8.09 4.25
N LYS A 46 3.37 -6.83 4.05
CA LYS A 46 3.33 -6.14 2.74
C LYS A 46 2.41 -6.80 1.72
N THR A 47 1.27 -7.28 2.19
CA THR A 47 0.21 -7.85 1.36
C THR A 47 -0.92 -6.86 1.17
N GLY A 48 -1.45 -6.73 -0.03
CA GLY A 48 -2.62 -5.90 -0.29
C GLY A 48 -3.15 -5.97 -1.71
N VAL A 49 -2.46 -6.67 -2.62
CA VAL A 49 -2.76 -6.64 -4.06
C VAL A 49 -4.17 -7.15 -4.38
N GLY A 50 -4.69 -8.09 -3.60
CA GLY A 50 -6.02 -8.67 -3.80
C GLY A 50 -7.15 -8.00 -3.02
N PHE A 51 -6.87 -7.00 -2.17
CA PHE A 51 -7.90 -6.38 -1.33
C PHE A 51 -8.70 -5.33 -2.12
N SER A 52 -10.03 -5.48 -2.12
CA SER A 52 -10.98 -4.45 -2.56
C SER A 52 -11.56 -3.67 -1.38
N GLY A 53 -12.21 -2.54 -1.66
CA GLY A 53 -12.87 -1.68 -0.69
C GLY A 53 -11.89 -1.11 0.35
N VAL A 54 -10.63 -0.97 -0.02
CA VAL A 54 -9.58 -0.43 0.84
C VAL A 54 -9.67 1.10 0.83
N SER A 55 -8.95 1.75 1.74
CA SER A 55 -8.71 3.19 1.65
C SER A 55 -7.97 3.56 0.35
N VAL A 56 -8.01 4.84 -0.03
CA VAL A 56 -7.19 5.41 -1.13
C VAL A 56 -5.69 5.06 -1.01
N THR A 57 -5.20 4.77 0.19
CA THR A 57 -3.84 4.25 0.42
C THR A 57 -3.55 2.92 -0.30
N GLY A 58 -4.58 2.11 -0.56
CA GLY A 58 -4.47 0.79 -1.22
C GLY A 58 -3.99 0.86 -2.67
N ILE A 59 -4.08 2.03 -3.32
CA ILE A 59 -3.61 2.23 -4.70
C ILE A 59 -2.11 1.97 -4.84
N TYR A 60 -1.37 2.06 -3.73
CA TYR A 60 0.03 1.67 -3.64
C TYR A 60 0.24 0.19 -4.02
N TRP A 61 -0.65 -0.70 -3.56
CA TRP A 61 -0.58 -2.14 -3.86
C TRP A 61 -1.21 -2.44 -5.22
N ASN A 62 -2.43 -1.96 -5.45
CA ASN A 62 -3.20 -2.22 -6.65
C ASN A 62 -4.14 -1.04 -6.93
N PRO A 63 -4.09 -0.41 -8.11
CA PRO A 63 -5.04 0.64 -8.50
C PRO A 63 -6.51 0.24 -8.33
N ALA A 64 -6.84 -1.04 -8.54
CA ALA A 64 -8.20 -1.55 -8.40
C ALA A 64 -8.68 -1.67 -6.95
N SER A 65 -7.83 -1.47 -5.94
CA SER A 65 -8.16 -1.65 -4.51
C SER A 65 -9.26 -0.73 -3.98
N ILE A 66 -9.46 0.43 -4.62
CA ILE A 66 -10.52 1.38 -4.26
C ILE A 66 -11.91 0.97 -4.78
N ALA A 67 -11.99 -0.06 -5.62
CA ALA A 67 -13.27 -0.64 -6.01
C ALA A 67 -13.95 -1.25 -4.79
N GLY A 68 -15.22 -0.91 -4.54
CA GLY A 68 -15.98 -1.33 -3.36
C GLY A 68 -15.98 -0.31 -2.21
N ILE A 69 -15.32 0.85 -2.34
CA ILE A 69 -15.45 1.93 -1.37
C ILE A 69 -16.89 2.48 -1.38
N ASP A 70 -17.59 2.38 -0.25
CA ASP A 70 -19.00 2.77 -0.15
C ASP A 70 -19.25 4.29 -0.13
N LYS A 71 -18.28 5.06 0.40
CA LYS A 71 -18.42 6.46 0.78
C LYS A 71 -17.20 7.26 0.34
N ARG A 72 -17.35 8.58 0.22
CA ARG A 72 -16.19 9.46 0.02
C ARG A 72 -15.29 9.34 1.25
N GLU A 73 -13.99 9.17 1.02
CA GLU A 73 -13.02 8.98 2.08
C GLU A 73 -11.88 9.98 1.95
N LEU A 74 -11.51 10.61 3.06
CA LEU A 74 -10.27 11.34 3.23
C LEU A 74 -9.33 10.51 4.11
N ALA A 75 -8.08 10.38 3.69
CA ALA A 75 -7.05 9.59 4.34
C ALA A 75 -5.85 10.47 4.69
N PHE A 76 -5.38 10.39 5.94
CA PHE A 76 -4.18 11.07 6.42
C PHE A 76 -3.28 10.05 7.11
N MET A 77 -2.04 9.91 6.66
CA MET A 77 -1.09 9.01 7.29
C MET A 77 0.19 9.74 7.62
N HIS A 78 0.68 9.44 8.82
CA HIS A 78 1.99 9.84 9.32
C HIS A 78 2.80 8.60 9.65
N ASN A 79 4.05 8.58 9.19
CA ASN A 79 5.01 7.54 9.50
C ASN A 79 6.31 8.19 9.92
N GLN A 80 6.72 7.90 11.15
CA GLN A 80 8.09 8.17 11.58
C GLN A 80 8.96 7.01 11.10
N TRP A 81 9.81 7.33 10.13
CA TRP A 81 10.72 6.38 9.51
C TRP A 81 12.13 6.55 10.07
N LEU A 82 13.08 5.79 9.51
CA LEU A 82 14.44 5.66 10.01
C LEU A 82 15.19 7.02 9.98
N ASN A 83 16.05 7.29 10.97
CA ASN A 83 16.90 8.50 11.05
C ASN A 83 16.15 9.83 10.86
N ASP A 84 15.05 10.03 11.58
CA ASP A 84 14.23 11.26 11.56
C ASP A 84 13.58 11.59 10.20
N ILE A 85 13.58 10.64 9.27
CA ILE A 85 12.83 10.75 8.02
C ILE A 85 11.34 10.59 8.33
N LYS A 86 10.54 11.53 7.86
CA LYS A 86 9.08 11.55 8.02
C LYS A 86 8.45 11.27 6.67
N TYR A 87 7.42 10.43 6.68
CA TYR A 87 6.63 10.10 5.50
C TYR A 87 5.16 10.43 5.76
N GLU A 88 4.69 11.45 5.03
CA GLU A 88 3.34 11.96 5.12
C GLU A 88 2.54 11.54 3.89
N PHE A 89 1.26 11.25 4.08
CA PHE A 89 0.35 10.96 2.98
C PHE A 89 -1.00 11.61 3.23
N ILE A 90 -1.55 12.21 2.17
CA ILE A 90 -2.93 12.66 2.11
C ILE A 90 -3.58 12.07 0.85
N GLY A 91 -4.81 11.57 0.98
CA GLY A 91 -5.54 11.05 -0.15
C GLY A 91 -7.05 11.24 -0.02
N TYR A 92 -7.71 11.19 -1.17
CA TYR A 92 -9.15 11.27 -1.29
C TYR A 92 -9.66 10.27 -2.32
N SER A 93 -10.73 9.56 -2.01
CA SER A 93 -11.42 8.67 -2.94
C SER A 93 -12.91 8.99 -3.05
N LEU A 94 -13.43 8.91 -4.27
CA LEU A 94 -14.79 9.24 -4.65
C LEU A 94 -15.41 8.08 -5.44
N PRO A 95 -16.43 7.38 -4.90
CA PRO A 95 -17.24 6.49 -5.72
C PRO A 95 -18.10 7.30 -6.71
N LEU A 96 -18.21 6.80 -7.94
CA LEU A 96 -18.92 7.38 -9.09
C LEU A 96 -19.87 6.33 -9.70
N GLU A 97 -20.77 6.77 -10.58
CA GLU A 97 -21.57 5.90 -11.48
C GLU A 97 -22.21 4.71 -10.76
N ASP A 98 -22.98 4.98 -9.71
CA ASP A 98 -23.63 3.98 -8.86
C ASP A 98 -22.67 2.89 -8.34
N ARG A 99 -21.42 3.29 -8.05
CA ARG A 99 -20.34 2.44 -7.52
C ARG A 99 -19.77 1.45 -8.54
N THR A 100 -19.94 1.71 -9.84
CA THR A 100 -19.26 0.98 -10.92
C THR A 100 -17.96 1.66 -11.35
N ALA A 101 -17.70 2.89 -10.89
CA ALA A 101 -16.47 3.63 -11.13
C ALA A 101 -16.00 4.35 -9.88
N TYR A 102 -14.70 4.62 -9.80
CA TYR A 102 -14.06 5.26 -8.65
C TYR A 102 -12.94 6.17 -9.14
N LEU A 103 -12.86 7.36 -8.55
CA LEU A 103 -11.76 8.30 -8.75
C LEU A 103 -11.01 8.46 -7.43
N GLY A 104 -9.69 8.53 -7.48
CA GLY A 104 -8.88 8.87 -6.32
C GLY A 104 -7.75 9.82 -6.68
N ILE A 105 -7.38 10.64 -5.71
CA ILE A 105 -6.21 11.52 -5.78
C ILE A 105 -5.40 11.35 -4.49
N SER A 106 -4.08 11.42 -4.59
CA SER A 106 -3.24 11.41 -3.40
C SER A 106 -1.93 12.16 -3.59
N THR A 107 -1.34 12.55 -2.47
CA THR A 107 0.02 13.07 -2.42
C THR A 107 0.76 12.43 -1.24
N ALA A 108 1.97 11.98 -1.50
CA ALA A 108 2.88 11.43 -0.52
C ALA A 108 4.17 12.27 -0.48
N TYR A 109 4.65 12.59 0.71
CA TYR A 109 5.80 13.46 0.94
C TYR A 109 6.77 12.79 1.91
N LEU A 110 7.96 12.47 1.42
CA LEU A 110 9.05 11.92 2.22
C LEU A 110 10.06 13.03 2.44
N HIS A 111 10.34 13.38 3.68
CA HIS A 111 11.26 14.47 3.99
C HIS A 111 12.01 14.21 5.28
N MET A 112 13.08 14.97 5.47
CA MET A 112 13.81 15.01 6.73
C MET A 112 14.02 16.45 7.15
N ASP A 113 14.39 16.64 8.41
CA ASP A 113 14.80 17.94 8.90
C ASP A 113 16.11 18.38 8.20
N LYS A 114 16.46 19.66 8.32
CA LYS A 114 17.63 20.21 7.61
C LYS A 114 18.92 19.47 7.99
N ILE A 115 19.70 19.10 6.99
CA ILE A 115 21.01 18.48 7.19
C ILE A 115 22.05 19.60 7.35
N PRO A 116 22.85 19.59 8.44
CA PRO A 116 23.87 20.59 8.66
C PRO A 116 24.97 20.49 7.60
N GLY A 117 25.15 21.56 6.84
CA GLY A 117 26.21 21.65 5.83
C GLY A 117 27.58 21.77 6.49
N ARG A 118 28.58 21.02 6.01
CA ARG A 118 29.97 21.16 6.48
C ARG A 118 30.96 21.05 5.33
N TYR A 119 31.97 21.91 5.33
CA TYR A 119 33.15 21.75 4.50
C TYR A 119 33.99 20.54 4.94
N ILE A 120 34.90 20.08 4.09
CA ILE A 120 35.87 19.03 4.45
C ILE A 120 36.75 19.43 5.66
N THR A 121 36.91 20.74 5.89
CA THR A 121 37.57 21.34 7.04
C THR A 121 36.71 21.38 8.32
N ARG A 122 35.50 20.80 8.28
CA ARG A 122 34.48 20.78 9.35
C ARG A 122 33.86 22.14 9.71
N LEU A 123 34.20 23.20 8.98
CA LEU A 123 33.55 24.50 9.10
C LEU A 123 32.08 24.41 8.64
N PRO A 124 31.15 25.14 9.28
CA PRO A 124 29.74 25.15 8.91
C PRO A 124 29.53 25.75 7.51
N MET A 125 28.56 25.20 6.78
CA MET A 125 28.05 25.67 5.49
C MET A 125 26.52 25.84 5.61
N VAL A 126 25.88 26.41 4.58
CA VAL A 126 24.42 26.49 4.49
C VAL A 126 23.81 25.08 4.58
N ASP A 127 22.86 24.93 5.50
CA ASP A 127 22.09 23.69 5.64
C ASP A 127 21.26 23.41 4.39
N TYR A 128 21.08 22.14 4.07
CA TYR A 128 20.28 21.71 2.92
C TYR A 128 19.17 20.76 3.34
N SER A 129 18.12 20.70 2.51
CA SER A 129 16.98 19.80 2.68
C SER A 129 16.95 18.77 1.56
N ALA A 130 16.49 17.57 1.88
CA ALA A 130 16.17 16.54 0.91
C ALA A 130 14.70 16.14 1.08
N TYR A 131 13.98 16.05 -0.04
CA TYR A 131 12.62 15.54 -0.05
C TYR A 131 12.26 14.83 -1.35
N ASP A 132 11.32 13.91 -1.24
CA ASP A 132 10.61 13.32 -2.37
C ASP A 132 9.11 13.59 -2.25
N LEU A 133 8.47 13.86 -3.38
CA LEU A 133 7.03 14.08 -3.50
C LEU A 133 6.48 13.18 -4.60
N ILE A 134 5.38 12.47 -4.31
CA ILE A 134 4.60 11.74 -5.31
C ILE A 134 3.18 12.27 -5.27
N SER A 135 2.64 12.69 -6.41
CA SER A 135 1.21 12.97 -6.56
C SER A 135 0.58 11.99 -7.55
N THR A 136 -0.60 11.49 -7.24
CA THR A 136 -1.26 10.45 -8.02
C THR A 136 -2.70 10.79 -8.37
N ILE A 137 -3.13 10.33 -9.53
CA ILE A 137 -4.54 10.27 -9.92
C ILE A 137 -4.82 8.83 -10.33
N VAL A 138 -5.87 8.23 -9.77
CA VAL A 138 -6.31 6.88 -10.06
C VAL A 138 -7.74 6.86 -10.59
N TYR A 139 -7.98 5.99 -11.55
CA TYR A 139 -9.32 5.66 -12.02
C TYR A 139 -9.51 4.15 -12.01
N THR A 140 -10.64 3.72 -11.44
CA THR A 140 -10.97 2.30 -11.26
C THR A 140 -12.39 2.04 -11.72
N ARG A 141 -12.58 0.92 -12.42
CA ARG A 141 -13.86 0.43 -12.91
C ARG A 141 -14.16 -0.93 -12.33
N VAL A 142 -15.44 -1.21 -12.16
CA VAL A 142 -15.95 -2.50 -11.71
C VAL A 142 -16.95 -3.01 -12.74
N TYR A 143 -16.77 -4.27 -13.10
CA TYR A 143 -17.70 -5.04 -13.89
C TYR A 143 -17.94 -6.38 -13.20
N GLN A 144 -19.14 -6.57 -12.66
CA GLN A 144 -19.49 -7.76 -11.86
C GLN A 144 -18.49 -7.99 -10.72
N TYR A 145 -17.80 -9.13 -10.75
CA TYR A 145 -16.79 -9.59 -9.79
C TYR A 145 -15.37 -9.14 -10.14
N PHE A 146 -15.21 -8.28 -11.15
CA PHE A 146 -13.91 -7.85 -11.66
C PHE A 146 -13.73 -6.34 -11.53
N GLY A 147 -12.72 -5.92 -10.79
CA GLY A 147 -12.29 -4.53 -10.65
C GLY A 147 -10.97 -4.34 -11.36
N TYR A 148 -10.81 -3.25 -12.11
CA TYR A 148 -9.55 -2.92 -12.78
C TYR A 148 -9.32 -1.41 -12.74
N GLY A 149 -8.07 -1.00 -12.65
CA GLY A 149 -7.72 0.40 -12.53
C GLY A 149 -6.33 0.73 -13.03
N ALA A 150 -6.13 2.03 -13.21
CA ALA A 150 -4.84 2.60 -13.58
C ALA A 150 -4.55 3.84 -12.74
N THR A 151 -3.29 4.03 -12.35
CA THR A 151 -2.83 5.20 -11.60
C THR A 151 -1.71 5.89 -12.35
N VAL A 152 -1.84 7.21 -12.56
CA VAL A 152 -0.74 8.05 -13.03
C VAL A 152 -0.03 8.65 -11.82
N LYS A 153 1.30 8.62 -11.81
CA LYS A 153 2.15 9.17 -10.75
C LYS A 153 3.05 10.27 -11.30
N LEU A 154 3.06 11.42 -10.64
CA LEU A 154 4.03 12.50 -10.84
C LEU A 154 5.00 12.49 -9.68
N ILE A 155 6.29 12.43 -9.97
CA ILE A 155 7.36 12.26 -8.99
C ILE A 155 8.26 13.49 -9.04
N SER A 156 8.61 14.04 -7.89
CA SER A 156 9.59 15.12 -7.77
C SER A 156 10.53 14.81 -6.61
N SER A 157 11.82 14.73 -6.91
CA SER A 157 12.89 14.50 -5.94
C SER A 157 13.79 15.73 -5.91
N LYS A 158 14.06 16.27 -4.72
CA LYS A 158 14.96 17.40 -4.54
C LYS A 158 16.02 17.07 -3.49
N ILE A 159 17.27 17.34 -3.82
CA ILE A 159 18.40 17.31 -2.89
C ILE A 159 19.19 18.58 -3.14
N GLU A 160 19.36 19.40 -2.11
CA GLU A 160 20.03 20.70 -2.21
C GLU A 160 19.40 21.58 -3.32
N ASN A 161 20.13 21.86 -4.41
CA ASN A 161 19.66 22.68 -5.54
C ASN A 161 19.21 21.84 -6.74
N GLU A 162 19.40 20.53 -6.70
CA GLU A 162 19.10 19.63 -7.81
C GLU A 162 17.68 19.08 -7.69
N THR A 163 16.91 19.18 -8.77
CA THR A 163 15.54 18.65 -8.84
C THR A 163 15.40 17.68 -9.99
N ALA A 164 14.98 16.45 -9.68
CA ALA A 164 14.59 15.46 -10.68
C ALA A 164 13.07 15.28 -10.69
N LYS A 165 12.48 15.20 -11.89
CA LYS A 165 11.05 14.93 -12.10
C LYS A 165 10.87 13.60 -12.81
N GLY A 166 9.82 12.88 -12.46
CA GLY A 166 9.46 11.59 -13.04
C GLY A 166 7.97 11.46 -13.26
N MET A 167 7.61 10.54 -14.15
CA MET A 167 6.23 10.13 -14.37
C MET A 167 6.17 8.61 -14.46
N GLY A 168 5.25 8.03 -13.71
CA GLY A 168 5.02 6.59 -13.63
C GLY A 168 3.55 6.23 -13.91
N LEU A 169 3.34 4.97 -14.26
CA LEU A 169 2.01 4.38 -14.42
C LEU A 169 1.95 3.09 -13.59
N ASP A 170 0.81 2.87 -12.95
CA ASP A 170 0.44 1.59 -12.36
C ASP A 170 -0.82 1.08 -13.03
N VAL A 171 -0.91 -0.24 -13.20
CA VAL A 171 -2.13 -0.92 -13.63
C VAL A 171 -2.37 -2.12 -12.74
N GLY A 172 -3.63 -2.45 -12.50
CA GLY A 172 -3.95 -3.64 -11.73
C GLY A 172 -5.40 -4.03 -11.82
N ALA A 173 -5.66 -5.26 -11.40
CA ALA A 173 -6.96 -5.87 -11.40
C ALA A 173 -7.17 -6.71 -10.13
N ILE A 174 -8.43 -6.81 -9.72
CA ILE A 174 -8.89 -7.63 -8.60
C ILE A 174 -10.11 -8.42 -9.08
N TYR A 175 -10.14 -9.69 -8.74
CA TYR A 175 -11.25 -10.59 -9.00
C TYR A 175 -11.77 -11.15 -7.66
N ASN A 176 -12.98 -10.76 -7.29
CA ASN A 176 -13.66 -11.22 -6.08
C ASN A 176 -14.57 -12.39 -6.44
N LEU A 177 -14.10 -13.61 -6.19
CA LEU A 177 -14.87 -14.82 -6.52
C LEU A 177 -16.17 -14.89 -5.72
N ASP A 178 -16.08 -14.48 -4.45
CA ASP A 178 -17.18 -14.31 -3.52
C ASP A 178 -16.76 -13.31 -2.40
N ASN A 179 -17.59 -13.16 -1.37
CA ASN A 179 -17.28 -12.33 -0.20
C ASN A 179 -16.17 -12.92 0.71
N GLU A 180 -15.68 -14.14 0.42
CA GLU A 180 -14.64 -14.84 1.16
C GLU A 180 -13.29 -14.79 0.43
N LEU A 181 -13.24 -14.78 -0.90
CA LEU A 181 -12.00 -14.95 -1.68
C LEU A 181 -11.82 -13.84 -2.73
N GLY A 182 -10.72 -13.09 -2.59
CA GLY A 182 -10.27 -12.13 -3.59
C GLY A 182 -8.88 -12.46 -4.10
N LEU A 183 -8.68 -12.31 -5.40
CA LEU A 183 -7.40 -12.46 -6.09
C LEU A 183 -7.03 -11.12 -6.73
N GLY A 184 -5.73 -10.81 -6.76
CA GLY A 184 -5.24 -9.56 -7.33
C GLY A 184 -3.93 -9.75 -8.08
N ILE A 185 -3.78 -8.93 -9.11
CA ILE A 185 -2.54 -8.75 -9.84
C ILE A 185 -2.33 -7.27 -10.10
N SER A 186 -1.10 -6.80 -9.94
CA SER A 186 -0.73 -5.44 -10.29
C SER A 186 0.69 -5.34 -10.83
N MET A 187 0.89 -4.33 -11.66
CA MET A 187 2.19 -3.90 -12.14
C MET A 187 2.31 -2.42 -11.80
N ASN A 188 3.21 -2.09 -10.88
CA ASN A 188 3.40 -0.75 -10.36
C ASN A 188 4.72 -0.15 -10.85
N ASN A 189 4.77 1.18 -10.93
CA ASN A 189 5.95 1.98 -11.23
C ASN A 189 6.51 1.74 -12.64
N ILE A 190 5.64 1.57 -13.63
CA ILE A 190 6.01 1.55 -15.05
C ILE A 190 6.52 2.94 -15.42
N GLY A 191 7.82 3.06 -15.71
CA GLY A 191 8.45 4.34 -16.01
C GLY A 191 8.06 4.86 -17.39
N LEU A 192 7.35 5.99 -17.44
CA LEU A 192 6.97 6.66 -18.69
C LEU A 192 8.00 7.70 -19.10
N LYS A 193 8.38 8.59 -18.18
CA LYS A 193 9.37 9.67 -18.38
C LYS A 193 10.11 9.95 -17.10
N ARG A 194 11.39 10.34 -17.19
CA ARG A 194 12.17 10.83 -16.05
C ARG A 194 13.31 11.73 -16.50
N SER A 195 13.51 12.85 -15.81
CA SER A 195 14.70 13.69 -15.96
C SER A 195 15.89 13.05 -15.23
N LYS A 196 17.10 13.35 -15.68
CA LYS A 196 18.32 12.91 -15.01
C LYS A 196 18.47 13.62 -13.66
N PHE A 197 19.12 12.96 -12.71
CA PHE A 197 19.73 13.63 -11.57
C PHE A 197 21.21 13.83 -11.94
N ILE A 198 21.60 15.07 -12.22
CA ILE A 198 22.92 15.45 -12.75
C ILE A 198 23.26 14.66 -14.04
N ASP A 199 23.79 13.44 -13.95
CA ASP A 199 24.18 12.61 -15.11
C ASP A 199 23.53 11.22 -15.21
N HIS A 200 22.78 10.75 -14.20
CA HIS A 200 22.21 9.40 -14.19
C HIS A 200 20.68 9.37 -14.32
N LYS A 201 20.18 8.47 -15.17
CA LYS A 201 18.75 8.17 -15.31
C LYS A 201 18.43 6.92 -14.50
N ASP A 202 17.95 7.11 -13.29
CA ASP A 202 17.47 5.99 -12.48
C ASP A 202 16.09 5.53 -12.97
N SER A 203 15.99 4.25 -13.34
CA SER A 203 14.71 3.63 -13.66
C SER A 203 13.82 3.58 -12.42
N LEU A 204 12.51 3.71 -12.59
CA LEU A 204 11.57 3.50 -11.48
C LEU A 204 11.60 2.01 -11.03
N PRO A 205 11.38 1.74 -9.73
CA PRO A 205 11.34 0.39 -9.17
C PRO A 205 10.07 -0.35 -9.61
N LEU A 206 10.04 -0.75 -10.89
CA LEU A 206 8.98 -1.56 -11.48
C LEU A 206 8.78 -2.83 -10.65
N SER A 207 7.55 -3.06 -10.20
CA SER A 207 7.19 -4.22 -9.39
C SER A 207 5.98 -4.94 -9.97
N LEU A 208 6.04 -6.26 -9.98
CA LEU A 208 4.91 -7.15 -10.25
C LEU A 208 4.44 -7.76 -8.93
N ARG A 209 3.13 -7.76 -8.68
CA ARG A 209 2.51 -8.35 -7.50
C ARG A 209 1.39 -9.28 -7.91
N ILE A 210 1.33 -10.45 -7.28
CA ILE A 210 0.27 -11.44 -7.47
C ILE A 210 -0.08 -11.99 -6.09
N GLY A 211 -1.35 -12.01 -5.74
CA GLY A 211 -1.74 -12.44 -4.41
C GLY A 211 -3.24 -12.54 -4.24
N GLY A 212 -3.65 -12.85 -3.03
CA GLY A 212 -5.05 -12.98 -2.70
C GLY A 212 -5.28 -13.12 -1.22
N TYR A 213 -6.55 -13.16 -0.86
CA TYR A 213 -6.99 -13.30 0.52
C TYR A 213 -8.15 -14.27 0.60
N TYR A 214 -8.22 -14.96 1.74
CA TYR A 214 -9.35 -15.79 2.11
C TYR A 214 -9.88 -15.37 3.48
N LYS A 215 -11.16 -15.02 3.56
CA LYS A 215 -11.88 -14.66 4.77
C LYS A 215 -12.83 -15.79 5.14
N ASN A 216 -12.65 -16.33 6.33
CA ASN A 216 -13.48 -17.41 6.83
C ASN A 216 -14.67 -16.88 7.66
N ARG A 217 -15.57 -17.79 8.03
CA ARG A 217 -16.75 -17.50 8.87
C ARG A 217 -16.42 -17.10 10.31
N HIS A 218 -15.20 -17.39 10.78
CA HIS A 218 -14.72 -17.06 12.12
C HIS A 218 -14.10 -15.66 12.19
N ARG A 219 -14.40 -14.79 11.22
CA ARG A 219 -13.91 -13.41 11.17
C ARG A 219 -12.38 -13.31 11.07
N LEU A 220 -11.75 -14.34 10.54
CA LEU A 220 -10.33 -14.39 10.25
C LEU A 220 -10.12 -14.26 8.74
N LEU A 221 -9.27 -13.32 8.35
CA LEU A 221 -8.77 -13.16 7.00
C LEU A 221 -7.31 -13.60 6.98
N THR A 222 -6.94 -14.38 5.97
CA THR A 222 -5.56 -14.80 5.68
C THR A 222 -5.18 -14.36 4.28
N CYS A 223 -3.97 -13.87 4.09
CA CYS A 223 -3.49 -13.38 2.80
C CYS A 223 -2.10 -13.93 2.46
N LEU A 224 -1.84 -14.01 1.16
CA LEU A 224 -0.55 -14.39 0.59
C LEU A 224 -0.29 -13.56 -0.66
N GLU A 225 0.92 -13.03 -0.79
CA GLU A 225 1.33 -12.22 -1.94
C GLU A 225 2.77 -12.55 -2.35
N LEU A 226 2.97 -12.72 -3.65
CA LEU A 226 4.28 -12.77 -4.31
C LEU A 226 4.58 -11.40 -4.90
N ILE A 227 5.76 -10.89 -4.57
CA ILE A 227 6.24 -9.56 -4.93
C ILE A 227 7.56 -9.73 -5.68
N LYS A 228 7.60 -9.30 -6.94
CA LYS A 228 8.83 -9.25 -7.74
C LYS A 228 9.11 -7.81 -8.13
N GLU A 229 10.07 -7.19 -7.46
CA GLU A 229 10.71 -5.96 -7.95
C GLU A 229 11.78 -6.33 -8.98
N LEU A 230 11.87 -5.57 -10.08
CA LEU A 230 12.79 -5.89 -11.16
C LEU A 230 14.25 -5.89 -10.71
N ASP A 231 14.58 -5.11 -9.69
CA ASP A 231 15.91 -4.95 -9.12
C ASP A 231 16.11 -5.61 -7.74
N ARG A 232 15.18 -6.48 -7.31
CA ARG A 232 15.34 -7.27 -6.08
C ARG A 232 14.97 -8.72 -6.30
N ASN A 233 15.30 -9.57 -5.32
CA ASN A 233 14.82 -10.94 -5.28
C ASN A 233 13.29 -10.99 -5.12
N VAL A 234 12.71 -12.14 -5.48
CA VAL A 234 11.30 -12.40 -5.21
C VAL A 234 11.09 -12.43 -3.70
N ASN A 235 10.06 -11.72 -3.23
CA ASN A 235 9.61 -11.74 -1.85
C ASN A 235 8.21 -12.34 -1.78
N LEU A 236 7.97 -13.16 -0.77
CA LEU A 236 6.66 -13.59 -0.33
C LEU A 236 6.27 -12.83 0.94
N GLY A 237 5.01 -12.38 0.99
CA GLY A 237 4.34 -11.88 2.19
C GLY A 237 3.16 -12.79 2.56
N CYS A 238 3.08 -13.22 3.82
CA CYS A 238 1.92 -13.90 4.41
C CYS A 238 1.37 -13.03 5.56
N GLY A 239 0.05 -13.03 5.76
CA GLY A 239 -0.54 -12.28 6.87
C GLY A 239 -1.91 -12.78 7.31
N VAL A 240 -2.29 -12.35 8.52
CA VAL A 240 -3.57 -12.65 9.14
C VAL A 240 -4.19 -11.39 9.73
N GLU A 241 -5.52 -11.25 9.60
CA GLU A 241 -6.33 -10.22 10.23
C GLU A 241 -7.49 -10.89 10.96
N TYR A 242 -7.61 -10.62 12.26
CA TYR A 242 -8.69 -11.12 13.10
C TYR A 242 -9.59 -9.96 13.54
N GLU A 243 -10.86 -10.01 13.16
CA GLU A 243 -11.88 -9.05 13.60
C GLU A 243 -12.43 -9.49 14.96
N VAL A 244 -11.80 -8.98 16.02
CA VAL A 244 -12.06 -9.30 17.42
C VAL A 244 -13.47 -8.87 17.82
N LEU A 245 -13.84 -7.64 17.46
CA LEU A 245 -15.12 -7.05 17.81
C LEU A 245 -15.80 -6.57 16.55
N LYS A 246 -17.11 -6.85 16.47
CA LYS A 246 -18.01 -6.31 15.46
C LYS A 246 -19.33 -6.00 16.13
N ASN A 247 -19.71 -4.74 16.18
CA ASN A 247 -20.94 -4.27 16.81
C ASN A 247 -21.83 -3.54 15.80
N ASN A 248 -23.15 -3.54 16.04
CA ASN A 248 -24.17 -2.93 15.19
C ASN A 248 -24.03 -1.41 15.00
N GLN A 249 -23.22 -0.74 15.83
CA GLN A 249 -22.91 0.69 15.72
C GLN A 249 -21.66 1.00 14.87
N ASN A 250 -21.28 0.13 13.91
CA ASN A 250 -20.05 0.25 13.12
C ASN A 250 -18.79 0.42 13.99
N LYS A 251 -18.74 -0.32 15.10
CA LYS A 251 -17.58 -0.40 15.98
C LYS A 251 -16.88 -1.73 15.75
N ASN A 252 -15.70 -1.67 15.14
CA ASN A 252 -14.91 -2.86 14.85
C ASN A 252 -13.48 -2.70 15.39
N LEU A 253 -12.91 -3.82 15.86
CA LEU A 253 -11.52 -3.93 16.28
C LEU A 253 -10.85 -5.05 15.50
N TYR A 254 -9.71 -4.74 14.91
CA TYR A 254 -8.90 -5.66 14.10
C TYR A 254 -7.52 -5.82 14.73
N LEU A 255 -7.06 -7.06 14.84
CA LEU A 255 -5.67 -7.40 15.16
C LEU A 255 -5.03 -8.03 13.93
N ARG A 256 -3.79 -7.64 13.63
CA ARG A 256 -3.07 -8.05 12.42
C ARG A 256 -1.67 -8.50 12.75
N MET A 257 -1.21 -9.52 12.03
CA MET A 257 0.17 -9.99 12.08
C MET A 257 0.59 -10.46 10.70
N GLY A 258 1.85 -10.22 10.35
CA GLY A 258 2.40 -10.49 9.04
C GLY A 258 3.80 -11.05 9.10
N TYR A 259 4.18 -11.78 8.06
CA TYR A 259 5.54 -12.22 7.81
C TYR A 259 5.95 -11.88 6.38
N ASN A 260 7.14 -11.30 6.21
CA ASN A 260 7.73 -11.07 4.90
C ASN A 260 9.10 -11.77 4.82
N THR A 261 9.34 -12.45 3.70
CA THR A 261 10.61 -13.14 3.43
C THR A 261 11.79 -12.19 3.15
N ASN A 262 11.52 -10.91 2.93
CA ASN A 262 12.55 -9.89 2.80
C ASN A 262 13.32 -9.76 4.14
N LYS A 263 14.65 -9.75 4.06
CA LYS A 263 15.55 -9.85 5.22
C LYS A 263 15.37 -8.74 6.26
N ASN A 264 14.85 -7.58 5.87
CA ASN A 264 14.82 -6.39 6.71
C ASN A 264 13.56 -6.27 7.58
N GLU A 265 12.45 -6.92 7.24
CA GLU A 265 11.13 -6.68 7.86
C GLU A 265 10.39 -8.01 8.05
N LYS A 266 10.91 -8.86 8.95
CA LYS A 266 10.45 -10.25 9.00
C LYS A 266 9.06 -10.40 9.58
N ILE A 267 8.74 -9.74 10.68
CA ILE A 267 7.45 -9.88 11.38
C ILE A 267 6.86 -8.49 11.58
N THR A 268 5.64 -8.28 11.13
CA THR A 268 4.92 -7.03 11.31
C THR A 268 3.64 -7.24 12.10
N ALA A 269 3.17 -6.20 12.77
CA ALA A 269 1.96 -6.26 13.58
C ALA A 269 1.15 -4.97 13.43
N GLY A 270 -0.16 -5.05 13.68
CA GLY A 270 -1.01 -3.88 13.56
C GLY A 270 -2.36 -4.01 14.24
N ILE A 271 -2.97 -2.85 14.48
CA ILE A 271 -4.29 -2.73 15.10
C ILE A 271 -5.13 -1.79 14.24
N GLY A 272 -6.39 -2.13 14.02
CA GLY A 272 -7.36 -1.29 13.34
C GLY A 272 -8.59 -1.06 14.19
N ILE A 273 -9.04 0.18 14.30
CA ILE A 273 -10.24 0.55 15.05
C ILE A 273 -11.15 1.34 14.12
N THR A 274 -12.38 0.88 13.97
CA THR A 274 -13.43 1.62 13.26
C THR A 274 -14.46 2.11 14.26
N HIS A 275 -14.84 3.38 14.17
CA HIS A 275 -15.93 3.96 14.95
C HIS A 275 -16.71 4.96 14.10
N SER A 276 -17.94 4.59 13.72
CA SER A 276 -18.82 5.43 12.90
C SER A 276 -18.17 5.79 11.55
N SER A 277 -17.88 7.08 11.30
CA SER A 277 -17.22 7.59 10.11
C SER A 277 -15.70 7.56 10.16
N LEU A 278 -15.11 7.27 11.32
CA LEU A 278 -13.66 7.30 11.53
C LEU A 278 -13.09 5.89 11.55
N LYS A 279 -11.91 5.73 10.96
CA LYS A 279 -11.10 4.52 11.07
C LYS A 279 -9.65 4.91 11.36
N LEU A 280 -9.08 4.31 12.38
CA LEU A 280 -7.68 4.47 12.77
C LEU A 280 -6.97 3.13 12.56
N ASP A 281 -5.92 3.11 11.76
CA ASP A 281 -5.07 1.94 11.58
C ASP A 281 -3.64 2.26 12.02
N TYR A 282 -3.05 1.36 12.80
CA TYR A 282 -1.67 1.44 13.27
C TYR A 282 -0.89 0.21 12.79
N CYS A 283 0.35 0.42 12.39
CA CYS A 283 1.29 -0.63 12.01
C CYS A 283 2.63 -0.41 12.72
N TYR A 284 3.14 -1.50 13.27
CA TYR A 284 4.50 -1.64 13.76
C TYR A 284 5.27 -2.56 12.81
N GLU A 285 6.37 -2.03 12.27
CA GLU A 285 7.25 -2.73 11.35
C GLU A 285 8.69 -2.58 11.86
N PRO A 286 9.23 -3.62 12.54
CA PRO A 286 10.59 -3.63 13.00
C PRO A 286 11.52 -3.78 11.80
N TYR A 287 12.49 -2.88 11.71
CA TYR A 287 13.60 -3.04 10.78
C TYR A 287 14.70 -3.88 11.44
N ASN A 288 15.80 -4.12 10.73
CA ASN A 288 16.94 -4.81 11.32
C ASN A 288 17.47 -4.05 12.56
N THR A 289 18.25 -4.75 13.40
CA THR A 289 18.76 -4.26 14.70
C THR A 289 19.55 -2.94 14.61
N TYR A 290 20.00 -2.52 13.42
CA TYR A 290 20.81 -1.31 13.23
C TYR A 290 20.00 -0.11 12.73
N LEU A 291 18.83 -0.34 12.11
CA LEU A 291 18.01 0.70 11.51
C LEU A 291 16.87 1.15 12.44
N GLY A 292 16.47 0.31 13.39
CA GLY A 292 15.45 0.63 14.41
C GLY A 292 14.06 0.16 14.01
N ASP A 293 13.03 0.77 14.60
CA ASP A 293 11.63 0.40 14.40
C ASP A 293 10.85 1.50 13.69
N THR A 294 9.81 1.12 12.96
CA THR A 294 8.97 2.08 12.23
C THR A 294 7.51 1.99 12.71
N HIS A 295 6.90 3.16 12.85
CA HIS A 295 5.57 3.33 13.41
C HIS A 295 4.71 4.14 12.46
N ARG A 296 3.62 3.54 11.97
CA ARG A 296 2.73 4.17 10.98
C ARG A 296 1.32 4.27 11.52
N ILE A 297 0.71 5.45 11.40
CA ILE A 297 -0.66 5.72 11.80
C ILE A 297 -1.42 6.30 10.61
N LEU A 298 -2.57 5.71 10.28
CA LEU A 298 -3.51 6.17 9.26
C LEU A 298 -4.84 6.52 9.91
N LEU A 299 -5.33 7.74 9.64
CA LEU A 299 -6.68 8.18 9.96
C LEU A 299 -7.48 8.30 8.66
N ASN A 300 -8.58 7.56 8.57
CA ASN A 300 -9.57 7.70 7.51
C ASN A 300 -10.85 8.31 8.07
N TYR A 301 -11.41 9.26 7.31
CA TYR A 301 -12.70 9.86 7.56
C TYR A 301 -13.61 9.66 6.37
N THR A 302 -14.76 9.03 6.59
CA THR A 302 -15.77 8.79 5.57
C THR A 302 -16.96 9.75 5.74
N THR A 303 -17.35 10.42 4.66
CA THR A 303 -18.51 11.31 4.70
C THR A 303 -19.80 10.49 4.79
N GLN A 304 -20.89 11.08 5.29
CA GLN A 304 -22.20 10.44 5.17
C GLN A 304 -22.57 10.25 3.69
N THR A 305 -23.29 9.16 3.41
CA THR A 305 -23.70 8.79 2.07
C THR A 305 -24.54 9.93 1.47
N PRO A 306 -24.21 10.48 0.30
CA PRO A 306 -25.17 11.30 -0.43
C PRO A 306 -26.39 10.41 -0.73
N SER A 307 -27.59 10.89 -0.45
CA SER A 307 -28.82 10.25 -0.91
C SER A 307 -28.84 10.28 -2.44
N LEU A 308 -28.47 9.17 -3.10
CA LEU A 308 -28.69 9.03 -4.53
C LEU A 308 -30.19 8.80 -4.78
N PRO A 309 -30.79 9.41 -5.82
CA PRO A 309 -32.15 9.08 -6.24
C PRO A 309 -32.26 7.58 -6.52
N HIS A 310 -33.30 6.93 -6.01
CA HIS A 310 -33.58 5.53 -6.29
C HIS A 310 -33.77 5.28 -7.79
N SER A 311 -32.80 4.65 -8.45
CA SER A 311 -33.07 3.79 -9.61
C SER A 311 -31.89 2.87 -9.93
N SER A 312 -32.21 1.58 -10.07
CA SER A 312 -31.40 0.51 -10.69
C SER A 312 -30.05 0.17 -10.09
N ARG A 313 -30.05 -0.36 -8.86
CA ARG A 313 -29.03 -1.36 -8.49
C ARG A 313 -29.36 -2.63 -9.29
N PRO A 314 -28.47 -3.17 -10.16
CA PRO A 314 -28.67 -4.50 -10.69
C PRO A 314 -28.59 -5.47 -9.50
N GLU A 315 -29.65 -6.22 -9.25
CA GLU A 315 -29.63 -7.31 -8.29
C GLU A 315 -28.55 -8.32 -8.74
N GLY A 316 -27.47 -8.46 -7.95
CA GLY A 316 -26.57 -9.62 -8.06
C GLY A 316 -25.07 -9.38 -8.15
N GLY A 317 -24.57 -8.14 -8.18
CA GLY A 317 -23.12 -7.87 -8.13
C GLY A 317 -22.71 -7.21 -6.82
N GLN A 318 -22.21 -7.97 -5.84
CA GLN A 318 -21.44 -7.40 -4.73
C GLN A 318 -19.95 -7.53 -5.08
N PHE A 319 -19.29 -6.39 -5.23
CA PHE A 319 -17.82 -6.27 -5.31
C PHE A 319 -17.32 -5.60 -4.03
#